data_AF-A0A972SDF2-F1
#
_entry.id   AF-A0A972SDF2-F1
#
_cell.length_a   1.000
_cell.length_b   1.000
_cell.length_c   1.000
_cell.angle_alpha   90.00
_cell.angle_beta   90.00
_cell.angle_gamma   90.00
#
_symmetry.space_group_name_H-M   'P 1'
#
loop_
_entity.id
_entity.type
_entity.pdbx_description
1 polymer ?
#
loop_
_entity_poly.entity_id
_entity_poly.type
_entity_poly.pdbx_seq_one_letter_code
_entity_poly.pdbx_strand_id
1 'polypeptide(L)' 'SGHPPARTAAEAAAQLGDAVAIILDAGTAPGGQPSTVVDCTISPPRLLRPGPVNLEAILSVWEG' A
#
# COMPACT_ATOMS: atom_id res chain seq x y z
N SER A 1 5.71 15.37 2.49
CA SER A 1 5.56 14.23 1.55
C SER A 1 6.92 13.87 0.97
N GLY A 2 7.11 12.66 0.43
CA GLY A 2 8.39 12.20 -0.13
C GLY A 2 9.22 11.28 0.78
N HIS A 3 8.78 11.06 2.03
CA HIS A 3 9.38 10.05 2.90
C HIS A 3 8.97 8.62 2.47
N PRO A 4 9.77 7.61 2.80
CA PRO A 4 9.36 6.22 2.67
C PRO A 4 8.07 5.94 3.47
N PRO A 5 7.27 4.95 3.05
CA PRO A 5 6.10 4.52 3.82
C PRO A 5 6.50 4.14 5.24
N ALA A 6 5.85 4.76 6.23
CA ALA A 6 6.04 4.40 7.63
C ALA A 6 5.54 2.98 7.89
N ARG A 7 6.30 2.21 8.67
CA ARG A 7 5.97 0.84 9.10
C ARG A 7 5.77 0.74 10.60
N THR A 8 6.14 1.77 11.36
CA THR A 8 5.96 1.84 12.81
C THR A 8 5.23 3.12 13.21
N ALA A 9 4.63 3.13 14.40
CA ALA A 9 4.02 4.33 14.96
C ALA A 9 5.04 5.48 15.14
N ALA A 10 6.30 5.15 15.47
CA ALA A 10 7.37 6.14 15.61
C ALA A 10 7.70 6.84 14.27
N GLU A 11 7.81 6.09 13.17
CA GLU A 11 7.99 6.66 11.84
C GLU A 11 6.78 7.49 11.41
N ALA A 12 5.57 7.03 11.72
CA ALA A 12 4.34 7.78 11.44
C ALA A 12 4.31 9.11 12.23
N ALA A 13 4.69 9.09 13.51
CA ALA A 13 4.79 10.29 14.34
C ALA A 13 5.84 11.28 13.80
N ALA A 14 6.99 10.80 13.34
CA ALA A 14 8.02 11.64 12.73
C ALA A 14 7.55 12.31 11.42
N GLN A 15 6.64 11.66 10.67
CA GLN A 15 6.15 12.17 9.40
C GLN A 15 4.89 13.03 9.51
N LEU A 16 3.98 12.71 10.44
CA LEU A 16 2.66 13.33 10.56
C LEU A 16 2.56 14.26 11.77
N GLY A 17 3.23 13.94 12.89
CA GLY A 17 3.23 14.74 14.11
C GLY A 17 1.84 15.22 14.51
N ASP A 18 1.75 16.53 14.78
CA ASP A 18 0.51 17.21 15.21
C ASP A 18 -0.53 17.38 14.09
N ALA A 19 -0.26 16.93 12.86
CA ALA A 19 -1.24 16.96 11.76
C ALA A 19 -2.35 15.92 11.94
N VAL A 20 -2.20 14.98 12.87
CA VAL A 20 -3.19 13.96 13.20
C VAL A 20 -3.51 13.99 14.69
N ALA A 21 -4.78 13.77 15.03
CA ALA A 21 -5.23 13.80 16.43
C ALA A 21 -4.80 12.56 17.23
N ILE A 22 -4.58 11.42 16.57
CA ILE A 22 -4.31 10.13 17.21
C ILE A 22 -3.31 9.34 16.37
N ILE A 23 -2.38 8.65 17.04
CA ILE A 23 -1.50 7.62 16.48
C ILE A 23 -1.72 6.34 17.28
N LEU A 24 -2.04 5.23 16.60
CA LEU A 24 -2.21 3.92 17.22
C LEU A 24 -0.95 3.09 17.04
N ASP A 25 -0.32 2.67 18.14
CA ASP A 25 0.84 1.78 18.12
C ASP A 25 0.41 0.31 18.29
N ALA A 26 0.55 -0.45 17.22
CA ALA A 26 0.33 -1.89 17.18
C ALA A 26 1.61 -2.65 16.77
N GLY A 27 2.78 -2.02 16.92
CA GLY A 27 4.06 -2.53 16.45
C GLY A 27 4.28 -2.39 14.95
N THR A 28 5.20 -3.18 14.40
CA THR A 28 5.61 -3.09 12.99
C THR A 28 4.55 -3.66 12.06
N ALA A 29 4.14 -2.87 11.06
CA ALA A 29 3.22 -3.31 10.03
C ALA A 29 3.76 -4.52 9.26
N PRO A 30 2.97 -5.60 9.10
CA PRO A 30 3.34 -6.76 8.29
C PRO A 30 3.36 -6.38 6.79
N GLY A 31 3.97 -7.22 5.96
CA GLY A 31 3.89 -7.09 4.49
C GLY A 31 4.96 -6.20 3.83
N GLY A 32 5.48 -5.17 4.51
CA GLY A 32 6.70 -4.42 4.15
C GLY A 32 6.70 -3.59 2.87
N GLN A 33 5.97 -4.01 1.83
CA GLN A 33 5.81 -3.31 0.56
C GLN A 33 4.40 -2.72 0.46
N PRO A 34 4.22 -1.53 -0.14
CA PRO A 34 2.91 -0.99 -0.45
C PRO A 34 2.08 -1.92 -1.36
N SER A 35 0.75 -1.80 -1.29
CA SER A 35 -0.17 -2.61 -2.08
C SER A 35 0.05 -2.46 -3.58
N THR A 36 -0.21 -3.56 -4.30
CA THR A 36 -0.33 -3.60 -5.76
C THR A 36 -1.52 -2.73 -6.19
N VAL A 37 -1.35 -1.93 -7.24
CA VAL A 37 -2.41 -1.09 -7.81
C VAL A 37 -2.58 -1.47 -9.28
N VAL A 38 -3.82 -1.77 -9.68
CA VAL A 38 -4.21 -2.04 -11.07
C VAL A 38 -5.30 -1.08 -11.51
N ASP A 39 -5.30 -0.74 -12.80
CA ASP A 39 -6.36 -0.01 -13.49
C ASP A 39 -7.40 -1.01 -13.98
N CYS A 40 -8.60 -0.96 -13.38
CA CYS A 40 -9.74 -1.79 -13.75
C CYS A 40 -10.74 -1.04 -14.66
N THR A 41 -10.41 0.16 -15.14
CA THR A 41 -11.28 0.89 -16.09
C THR A 41 -11.19 0.33 -17.51
N ILE A 42 -10.21 -0.54 -17.75
CA ILE A 42 -9.97 -1.27 -19.00
C ILE A 42 -9.94 -2.78 -18.73
N SER A 43 -10.16 -3.57 -19.78
CA SER A 43 -10.11 -5.04 -19.71
C SER A 43 -9.10 -5.59 -20.73
N PRO A 44 -8.16 -6.46 -20.30
CA PRO A 44 -7.90 -6.86 -18.91
C PRO A 44 -7.27 -5.73 -18.06
N PRO A 45 -7.28 -5.82 -16.72
CA PRO A 45 -6.70 -4.81 -15.85
C PRO A 45 -5.21 -4.61 -16.10
N ARG A 46 -4.75 -3.38 -15.97
CA ARG A 46 -3.35 -3.02 -16.19
C ARG A 46 -2.64 -2.66 -14.89
N LEU A 47 -1.43 -3.16 -14.69
CA LEU A 47 -0.61 -2.79 -13.53
C LEU A 47 -0.22 -1.30 -13.55
N LEU A 48 -0.54 -0.59 -12.48
CA LEU A 48 -0.11 0.78 -12.22
C LEU A 48 1.05 0.86 -11.23
N ARG A 49 1.04 0.00 -10.20
CA ARG A 49 2.13 -0.08 -9.22
C ARG A 49 2.33 -1.53 -8.76
N PRO A 50 3.56 -2.07 -8.82
CA PRO A 50 3.86 -3.39 -8.26
C PRO A 50 3.75 -3.36 -6.73
N GLY A 51 3.37 -4.49 -6.16
CA GLY A 51 3.24 -4.71 -4.73
C GLY A 51 3.25 -6.20 -4.41
N PRO A 52 2.81 -6.61 -3.20
CA PRO A 52 2.92 -8.00 -2.74
C PRO A 52 2.05 -9.00 -3.52
N VAL A 53 1.08 -8.53 -4.31
CA VAL A 53 0.25 -9.38 -5.19
C VAL A 53 0.70 -9.19 -6.63
N ASN A 54 1.13 -10.27 -7.28
CA ASN A 54 1.58 -10.24 -8.68
C ASN A 54 0.42 -10.03 -9.65
N LEU A 55 0.67 -9.36 -10.78
CA LEU A 55 -0.35 -9.13 -11.81
C LEU A 55 -0.90 -10.44 -12.36
N GLU A 56 -0.04 -11.45 -12.53
CA GLU A 56 -0.41 -12.77 -13.04
C GLU A 56 -1.43 -13.46 -12.13
N ALA A 57 -1.26 -13.32 -10.81
CA ALA A 57 -2.22 -13.88 -9.84
C ALA A 57 -3.58 -13.19 -9.96
N ILE A 58 -3.59 -11.87 -10.16
CA ILE A 58 -4.82 -11.10 -10.38
C ILE A 58 -5.51 -11.54 -11.68
N LEU A 59 -4.75 -11.64 -12.79
CA LEU A 59 -5.29 -12.03 -14.10
C LEU A 59 -5.82 -13.48 -14.11
N SER A 60 -5.26 -14.37 -13.27
CA SER A 60 -5.72 -15.76 -13.19
C SER A 60 -7.15 -15.94 -12.71
N VAL A 61 -7.71 -14.94 -12.01
CA VAL A 61 -9.07 -14.93 -11.48
C VAL A 61 -9.95 -13.82 -12.07
N TRP A 62 -9.47 -13.13 -13.12
CA TRP A 62 -10.20 -12.03 -13.73
C TRP A 62 -11.23 -12.54 -14.73
N GLU A 63 -12.52 -12.35 -14.44
CA GLU A 63 -13.62 -12.87 -15.27
C GLU A 63 -14.14 -11.92 -16.37
N GLY A 64 -13.60 -10.69 -16.48
CA GLY A 64 -13.90 -9.78 -17.60
C GLY A 64 -15.21 -9.02 -17.47
#